data_AF-A0A349TY75-F1
#
_entry.id   AF-A0A349TY75-F1
#
_cell.length_a   1.000
_cell.length_b   1.000
_cell.length_c   1.000
_cell.angle_alpha   90.00
_cell.angle_beta   90.00
_cell.angle_gamma   90.00
#
_symmetry.space_group_name_H-M   'P 1'
#
loop_
_entity.id
_entity.type
_entity.pdbx_description
1 polymer ?
#
loop_
_entity_poly.entity_id
_entity_poly.type
_entity_poly.pdbx_seq_one_letter_code
_entity_poly.pdbx_strand_id
1 'polypeptide(L)'
;MSTPQIRAPLAGPSLSPLPVLAHDHDAGQRIAVGAASAQSAPVNAGVVFLKSTRDCFYRIGENPVAANAEGSFPLSAGETHIVMITPGHRVAAIRDSLDGYLFISPAAEVS
;
A
#
# COMPACT_ATOMS: atom_id res chain seq x y z
N MET A 1 45.07 15.31 24.10
CA MET A 1 44.21 14.51 23.20
C MET A 1 43.02 15.36 22.84
N SER A 2 42.83 15.68 21.56
CA SER A 2 41.71 16.48 21.07
C SER A 2 40.51 15.58 20.81
N THR A 3 39.38 15.84 21.46
CA THR A 3 38.13 15.10 21.26
C THR A 3 37.52 15.50 19.92
N PRO A 4 37.25 14.58 18.97
CA PRO A 4 36.59 14.95 17.72
C PRO A 4 35.16 15.38 18.03
N GLN A 5 34.89 16.68 17.92
CA GLN A 5 33.52 17.20 17.95
C GLN A 5 32.89 16.88 16.59
N ILE A 6 31.96 15.93 16.55
CA ILE A 6 31.11 15.73 15.37
C ILE A 6 30.28 17.00 15.23
N ARG A 7 30.66 17.84 14.28
CA ARG A 7 29.92 19.06 13.95
C ARG A 7 28.55 18.61 13.43
N ALA A 8 27.47 19.08 14.04
CA ALA A 8 26.11 18.85 13.54
C ALA A 8 26.05 19.12 12.03
N PRO A 9 25.26 18.35 11.26
CA PRO A 9 25.18 18.53 9.81
C PRO A 9 24.93 20.00 9.50
N LEU A 10 25.79 20.57 8.65
CA LEU A 10 25.69 21.93 8.13
C LEU A 10 24.27 22.10 7.61
N ALA A 11 23.50 23.01 8.25
CA ALA A 11 22.09 23.29 8.01
C ALA A 11 21.67 22.99 6.57
N GLY A 12 21.24 21.74 6.33
CA GLY A 12 20.54 21.39 5.10
C GLY A 12 19.22 22.16 5.12
N PRO A 13 18.59 22.37 3.95
CA PRO A 13 17.27 22.97 3.93
C PRO A 13 16.39 22.21 4.92
N SER A 14 15.71 22.94 5.80
CA SER A 14 14.64 22.39 6.62
C SER A 14 13.68 21.71 5.65
N LEU A 15 13.79 20.39 5.53
CA LEU A 15 12.81 19.57 4.86
C LEU A 15 11.58 19.68 5.76
N SER A 16 10.77 20.72 5.53
CA SER A 16 9.40 20.82 6.04
C SER A 16 8.85 19.41 6.06
N PRO A 17 8.34 18.90 7.20
CA PRO A 17 8.19 17.47 7.40
C PRO A 17 7.43 16.92 6.20
N LEU A 18 8.13 16.21 5.32
CA LEU A 18 7.44 15.40 4.34
C LEU A 18 6.63 14.46 5.23
N PRO A 19 5.29 14.45 5.11
CA PRO A 19 4.45 13.67 6.01
C PRO A 19 4.99 12.24 6.02
N VAL A 20 5.53 11.82 7.17
CA VAL A 20 6.01 10.45 7.31
C VAL A 20 4.76 9.59 7.35
N LEU A 21 4.53 8.85 6.28
CA LEU A 21 3.52 7.80 6.26
C LEU A 21 4.14 6.60 6.96
N ALA A 22 3.70 6.33 8.18
CA ALA A 22 4.08 5.10 8.86
C ALA A 22 3.12 3.98 8.48
N HIS A 23 3.69 2.80 8.26
CA HIS A 23 2.92 1.58 8.10
C HIS A 23 2.24 1.20 9.42
N ASP A 24 0.93 1.02 9.37
CA ASP A 24 0.20 0.35 10.43
C ASP A 24 0.33 -1.17 10.21
N HIS A 25 1.23 -1.78 10.97
CA HIS A 25 1.50 -3.21 10.88
C HIS A 25 0.41 -4.06 11.53
N ASP A 26 -0.34 -3.52 12.50
CA ASP A 26 -1.40 -4.24 13.20
C ASP A 26 -2.69 -4.29 12.37
N ALA A 27 -2.95 -3.25 11.58
CA ALA A 27 -4.08 -3.21 10.64
C ALA A 27 -3.76 -3.85 9.27
N GLY A 28 -2.60 -4.48 9.11
CA GLY A 28 -2.18 -5.15 7.88
C GLY A 28 -3.11 -6.29 7.49
N GLN A 29 -3.49 -6.35 6.21
CA GLN A 29 -4.36 -7.39 5.67
C GLN A 29 -3.65 -8.16 4.54
N ARG A 30 -4.04 -9.43 4.39
CA ARG A 30 -3.61 -10.26 3.26
C ARG A 30 -4.83 -10.92 2.64
N ILE A 31 -4.95 -10.83 1.33
CA ILE A 31 -5.97 -11.54 0.56
C ILE A 31 -5.31 -12.52 -0.42
N ALA A 32 -5.92 -13.70 -0.57
CA ALA A 32 -5.56 -14.65 -1.60
C ALA A 32 -6.14 -14.16 -2.94
N VAL A 33 -5.29 -14.04 -3.95
CA VAL A 33 -5.67 -13.59 -5.28
C VAL A 33 -5.78 -14.81 -6.19
N GLY A 34 -6.98 -15.08 -6.69
CA GLY A 34 -7.27 -16.23 -7.54
C GLY A 34 -8.09 -15.87 -8.78
N ALA A 35 -8.73 -16.88 -9.38
CA ALA A 35 -9.53 -16.72 -10.59
C ALA A 35 -10.78 -15.86 -10.38
N ALA A 36 -11.33 -15.86 -9.17
CA ALA A 36 -12.41 -14.99 -8.77
C ALA A 36 -11.85 -13.76 -8.06
N SER A 37 -12.53 -12.62 -8.21
CA SER A 37 -12.18 -11.41 -7.46
C SER A 37 -12.34 -11.66 -5.97
N ALA A 38 -11.26 -11.45 -5.23
CA ALA A 38 -11.24 -11.48 -3.77
C ALA A 38 -11.22 -10.05 -3.23
N GLN A 39 -11.92 -9.80 -2.12
CA GLN A 39 -12.00 -8.49 -1.48
C GLN A 39 -11.39 -8.54 -0.08
N SER A 40 -10.81 -7.43 0.34
CA SER A 40 -10.35 -7.20 1.70
C SER A 40 -11.50 -6.87 2.66
N ALA A 41 -11.19 -6.86 3.96
CA ALA A 41 -12.04 -6.17 4.92
C ALA A 41 -11.96 -4.64 4.68
N PRO A 42 -12.92 -3.84 5.20
CA PRO A 42 -12.84 -2.39 5.11
C PRO A 42 -11.52 -1.88 5.71
N VAL A 43 -10.89 -0.93 5.03
CA VAL A 43 -9.66 -0.29 5.51
C VAL A 43 -10.00 1.10 6.01
N ASN A 44 -9.80 1.33 7.30
CA ASN A 44 -10.10 2.61 7.96
C ASN A 44 -8.90 3.56 7.96
N ALA A 45 -8.20 3.67 6.83
CA ALA A 45 -7.06 4.57 6.64
C ALA A 45 -7.22 5.35 5.34
N GLY A 46 -6.59 6.52 5.25
CA GLY A 46 -6.61 7.35 4.03
C GLY A 46 -5.59 6.92 2.97
N VAL A 47 -4.58 6.13 3.36
CA VAL A 47 -3.50 5.65 2.48
C VAL A 47 -3.27 4.17 2.72
N VAL A 48 -3.01 3.43 1.65
CA VAL A 48 -2.62 2.03 1.72
C VAL A 48 -1.44 1.75 0.80
N PHE A 49 -0.57 0.88 1.26
CA PHE A 49 0.51 0.26 0.50
C PHE A 49 0.05 -1.12 0.05
N LEU A 50 0.09 -1.32 -1.26
CA LEU A 50 -0.29 -2.56 -1.91
C LEU A 50 0.97 -3.24 -2.41
N LYS A 51 1.16 -4.52 -2.05
CA LYS A 51 2.26 -5.33 -2.56
C LYS A 51 1.76 -6.69 -2.98
N SER A 52 1.95 -7.05 -4.24
CA SER A 52 1.56 -8.35 -4.77
C SER A 52 2.76 -9.30 -4.84
N THR A 53 2.49 -10.61 -4.69
CA THR A 53 3.49 -11.65 -4.94
C THR A 53 3.52 -12.11 -6.40
N ARG A 54 2.48 -11.75 -7.18
CA ARG A 54 2.25 -12.13 -8.58
C ARG A 54 1.54 -10.99 -9.31
N ASP A 55 1.62 -11.00 -10.64
CA ASP A 55 0.91 -10.05 -11.48
C ASP A 55 -0.60 -10.18 -11.25
N CYS A 56 -1.23 -9.06 -10.93
CA CYS A 56 -2.65 -9.03 -10.57
C CYS A 56 -3.28 -7.69 -10.94
N PHE A 57 -4.59 -7.63 -10.89
CA PHE A 57 -5.36 -6.41 -11.09
C PHE A 57 -6.11 -6.09 -9.81
N TYR A 58 -6.10 -4.83 -9.40
CA TYR A 58 -6.83 -4.39 -8.21
C TYR A 58 -7.81 -3.26 -8.50
N ARG A 59 -8.82 -3.14 -7.63
CA ARG A 59 -9.82 -2.07 -7.65
C ARG A 59 -10.21 -1.67 -6.24
N ILE A 60 -10.54 -0.40 -6.05
CA ILE A 60 -10.87 0.18 -4.74
C ILE A 60 -12.28 0.78 -4.80
N GLY A 61 -13.04 0.62 -3.72
CA GLY A 61 -14.40 1.14 -3.58
C GLY A 61 -15.10 0.58 -2.35
N GLU A 62 -16.38 0.90 -2.18
CA GLU A 62 -17.19 0.39 -1.06
C GLU A 62 -17.44 -1.12 -1.19
N ASN A 63 -17.76 -1.59 -2.39
CA ASN A 63 -17.89 -3.00 -2.74
C ASN A 63 -17.27 -3.29 -4.13
N PRO A 64 -15.93 -3.22 -4.25
CA PRO A 64 -15.26 -3.25 -5.54
C PRO A 64 -15.17 -4.67 -6.09
N VAL A 65 -15.41 -4.86 -7.38
CA VAL A 65 -15.11 -6.13 -8.08
C VAL A 65 -13.97 -5.87 -9.05
N ALA A 66 -12.83 -6.53 -8.81
CA ALA A 66 -11.69 -6.46 -9.71
C ALA A 66 -11.88 -7.42 -10.89
N ALA A 67 -11.45 -7.01 -12.06
CA ALA A 67 -11.49 -7.79 -13.29
C ALA A 67 -10.13 -7.70 -14.00
N ASN A 68 -9.71 -8.78 -14.66
CA ASN A 68 -8.59 -8.73 -15.62
C ASN A 68 -9.08 -8.09 -16.92
N ALA A 69 -9.50 -6.83 -16.82
CA ALA A 69 -10.13 -6.03 -17.87
C ALA A 69 -10.11 -4.54 -17.47
N GLU A 70 -10.70 -3.71 -18.33
CA GLU A 70 -10.88 -2.28 -18.09
C GLU A 70 -11.55 -1.98 -16.74
N GLY A 71 -11.13 -0.90 -16.09
CA GLY A 71 -11.65 -0.47 -14.79
C GLY A 71 -10.97 -1.09 -13.56
N SER A 72 -9.95 -1.93 -13.76
CA SER A 72 -9.02 -2.34 -12.70
C SER A 72 -7.60 -1.88 -13.04
N PHE A 73 -6.78 -1.66 -12.02
CA PHE A 73 -5.41 -1.20 -12.19
C PHE A 73 -4.43 -2.38 -12.11
N PRO A 74 -3.51 -2.55 -13.08
CA PRO A 74 -2.53 -3.62 -13.07
C PRO A 74 -1.45 -3.38 -11.99
N LEU A 75 -1.05 -4.43 -11.30
CA LEU A 75 0.02 -4.40 -10.31
C LEU A 75 0.99 -5.56 -10.56
N SER A 76 2.22 -5.21 -10.90
CA SER A 76 3.28 -6.15 -11.22
C SER A 76 3.77 -6.90 -9.97
N ALA A 77 4.20 -8.14 -10.16
CA ALA A 77 4.73 -8.97 -9.09
C ALA A 77 5.92 -8.30 -8.38
N GLY A 78 5.85 -8.17 -7.06
CA GLY A 78 6.92 -7.60 -6.25
C GLY A 78 6.94 -6.07 -6.24
N GLU A 79 6.11 -5.39 -7.03
CA GLU A 79 5.94 -3.94 -6.98
C GLU A 79 5.19 -3.53 -5.71
N THR A 80 5.55 -2.37 -5.16
CA THR A 80 4.80 -1.74 -4.06
C THR A 80 4.14 -0.49 -4.62
N HIS A 81 2.81 -0.42 -4.51
CA HIS A 81 2.02 0.69 -5.01
C HIS A 81 1.36 1.42 -3.85
N ILE A 82 1.44 2.74 -3.84
CA ILE A 82 0.89 3.59 -2.78
C ILE A 82 -0.34 4.28 -3.34
N VAL A 83 -1.49 4.08 -2.71
CA VAL A 83 -2.75 4.62 -3.20
C VAL A 83 -3.53 5.27 -2.06
N MET A 84 -4.16 6.40 -2.37
CA MET A 84 -5.11 7.05 -1.47
C MET A 84 -6.47 6.37 -1.60
N ILE A 85 -7.10 6.13 -0.46
CA ILE A 85 -8.43 5.50 -0.39
C ILE A 85 -9.33 6.29 0.54
N THR A 86 -10.64 6.21 0.32
CA THR A 86 -11.62 6.69 1.30
C THR A 86 -11.67 5.71 2.48
N PRO A 87 -11.55 6.17 3.73
CA PRO A 87 -11.69 5.30 4.89
C PRO A 87 -13.02 4.53 4.84
N GLY A 88 -12.95 3.22 5.06
CA GLY A 88 -14.08 2.29 4.94
C GLY A 88 -14.17 1.59 3.58
N HIS A 89 -13.43 2.03 2.56
CA HIS A 89 -13.33 1.29 1.30
C HIS A 89 -12.52 0.00 1.45
N ARG A 90 -12.77 -0.92 0.51
CA ARG A 90 -12.11 -2.21 0.39
C ARG A 90 -11.18 -2.20 -0.82
N VAL A 91 -10.23 -3.12 -0.81
CA VAL A 91 -9.38 -3.41 -1.96
C VAL A 91 -9.78 -4.79 -2.49
N ALA A 92 -10.20 -4.84 -3.75
CA ALA A 92 -10.43 -6.07 -4.47
C ALA A 92 -9.25 -6.38 -5.37
N ALA A 93 -8.92 -7.65 -5.53
CA ALA A 93 -7.91 -8.10 -6.46
C ALA A 93 -8.31 -9.39 -7.18
N ILE A 94 -7.80 -9.56 -8.39
CA ILE A 94 -7.97 -10.75 -9.23
C ILE A 94 -6.64 -11.06 -9.90
N ARG A 95 -6.37 -12.34 -10.14
CA ARG A 95 -5.13 -12.76 -10.79
C ARG A 95 -5.09 -12.28 -12.24
N ASP A 96 -3.89 -12.09 -12.75
CA ASP A 96 -3.68 -12.08 -14.19
C ASP A 96 -3.76 -13.51 -14.74
N SER A 97 -2.74 -14.31 -14.43
CA SER A 97 -2.55 -15.67 -14.96
C SER A 97 -2.26 -16.72 -13.89
N LEU A 98 -1.62 -16.34 -12.77
CA LEU A 98 -1.25 -17.23 -11.66
C LEU A 98 -1.77 -16.73 -10.33
N ASP A 99 -2.11 -17.66 -9.45
CA ASP A 99 -2.57 -17.35 -8.10
C ASP A 99 -1.44 -16.79 -7.23
N GLY A 100 -1.81 -15.95 -6.26
CA GLY A 100 -0.85 -15.30 -5.36
C GLY A 100 -1.50 -14.65 -4.16
N TYR A 101 -0.80 -13.68 -3.58
CA TYR A 101 -1.28 -12.89 -2.46
C TYR A 101 -1.10 -11.41 -2.74
N LEU A 102 -2.08 -10.63 -2.28
CA LEU A 102 -1.97 -9.18 -2.16
C LEU A 102 -1.87 -8.85 -0.67
N PHE A 103 -0.80 -8.15 -0.32
CA PHE A 103 -0.61 -7.55 0.99
C PHE A 103 -1.08 -6.10 0.95
N ILE A 104 -1.88 -5.73 1.93
CA ILE A 104 -2.46 -4.42 2.10
C ILE A 104 -1.97 -3.92 3.46
N SER A 105 -1.12 -2.90 3.45
CA SER A 105 -0.65 -2.25 4.66
C SER A 105 -1.24 -0.84 4.72
N PRO A 106 -2.22 -0.60 5.61
CA PRO A 106 -2.70 0.74 5.87
C PRO A 106 -1.56 1.62 6.37
N ALA A 107 -1.64 2.92 6.08
CA ALA A 107 -0.71 3.89 6.61
C ALA A 107 -1.44 5.15 7.06
N ALA A 108 -0.89 5.74 8.11
CA ALA A 108 -1.32 7.01 8.66
C ALA A 108 -0.15 8.00 8.65
N GLU A 109 -0.49 9.28 8.52
CA GLU A 109 0.47 10.35 8.76
C GLU A 109 0.87 10.31 10.24
N VAL A 110 2.18 10.26 10.51
CA VAL A 110 2.69 10.42 11.86
C VAL A 110 2.77 11.91 12.15
N SER A 111 1.83 12.38 12.96
CA SER A 111 1.86 13.71 13.57
C SER A 111 2.93 13.84 14.65
#